data_AF-A0A7R9A0M1-F1
#
_entry.id   AF-A0A7R9A0M1-F1
#
_cell.length_a   1.000
_cell.length_b   1.000
_cell.length_c   1.000
_cell.angle_alpha   90.00
_cell.angle_beta   90.00
_cell.angle_gamma   90.00
#
_symmetry.space_group_name_H-M   'P 1'
#
loop_
_entity.id
_entity.type
_entity.pdbx_description
1 polymer ?
#
loop_
_entity_poly.entity_id
_entity_poly.type
_entity_poly.pdbx_seq_one_letter_code
_entity_poly.pdbx_strand_id
1 'polypeptide(L)'
;MLLRFFSGEAASAMYITVLILTATTYTMAGLAREQVCTHMCPYSRFQSAMFDKDTLIVAYDPKRGEGETGRSSITKALKSREQRQEAGV
;
A
#
# COMPACT_ATOMS: atom_id res chain seq x y z
N MET A 1 11.13 33.79 -0.08
CA MET A 1 10.76 32.79 -1.11
C MET A 1 9.40 32.17 -0.81
N LEU A 2 9.23 31.44 0.30
CA LEU A 2 7.95 30.82 0.68
C LEU A 2 6.80 31.83 0.88
N LEU A 3 7.04 32.95 1.57
CA LEU A 3 6.00 33.98 1.76
C LEU A 3 5.49 34.58 0.45
N ARG A 4 6.36 34.72 -0.56
CA ARG A 4 6.00 35.23 -1.89
C ARG A 4 5.15 34.25 -2.69
N PHE A 5 5.30 32.95 -2.43
CA PHE A 5 4.48 31.91 -3.03
C PHE A 5 3.04 31.98 -2.51
N PHE A 6 2.89 32.10 -1.18
CA PHE A 6 1.57 32.22 -0.54
C PHE A 6 0.89 33.58 -0.76
N SER A 7 1.66 34.64 -0.98
CA SER A 7 1.11 35.97 -1.31
C SER A 7 0.76 36.16 -2.80
N GLY A 8 0.99 35.15 -3.65
CA GLY A 8 0.67 35.22 -5.08
C GLY A 8 1.69 35.96 -5.95
N GLU A 9 2.83 36.38 -5.39
CA GLU A 9 3.85 37.19 -6.08
C GLU A 9 5.03 36.37 -6.64
N ALA A 10 4.96 35.04 -6.61
CA ALA A 10 6.03 34.19 -7.12
C ALA A 10 6.02 34.11 -8.65
N ALA A 11 7.15 33.68 -9.23
CA ALA A 11 7.25 33.46 -10.66
C ALA A 11 6.25 32.37 -11.11
N SER A 12 5.62 32.57 -12.27
CA SER A 12 4.66 31.62 -12.85
C SER A 12 5.21 30.20 -12.99
N ALA A 13 6.50 30.08 -13.32
CA ALA A 13 7.22 28.82 -13.40
C ALA A 13 7.12 27.99 -12.09
N MET A 14 7.20 28.65 -10.92
CA MET A 14 7.10 27.97 -9.62
C MET A 14 5.72 27.32 -9.44
N TYR A 15 4.64 28.04 -9.75
CA TYR A 15 3.28 27.50 -9.64
C TYR A 15 3.03 26.35 -10.63
N ILE A 16 3.50 26.50 -11.87
CA ILE A 16 3.37 25.47 -12.91
C ILE A 16 4.10 24.19 -12.49
N THR A 17 5.35 24.29 -12.04
CA THR A 17 6.11 23.12 -11.60
C THR A 17 5.46 22.43 -10.40
N VAL A 18 5.00 23.20 -9.39
CA VAL A 18 4.30 22.63 -8.23
C VAL A 18 3.04 21.91 -8.65
N LEU A 19 2.23 22.51 -9.53
CA LEU A 19 1.00 21.90 -10.02
C LEU A 19 1.26 20.60 -10.79
N ILE A 20 2.25 20.60 -11.70
CA ILE A 20 2.62 19.40 -12.46
C ILE A 20 3.13 18.30 -11.53
N LEU A 21 4.05 18.61 -10.62
CA LEU A 21 4.60 17.62 -9.69
C LEU A 21 3.51 17.05 -8.77
N THR A 22 2.62 17.90 -8.26
CA THR A 22 1.52 17.48 -7.39
C THR A 22 0.54 16.59 -8.15
N ALA A 23 0.11 17.02 -9.34
CA ALA A 23 -0.86 16.27 -10.14
C ALA A 23 -0.31 14.91 -10.59
N THR A 24 0.94 14.87 -11.06
CA THR A 24 1.60 13.62 -11.47
C THR A 24 1.81 12.69 -10.29
N THR A 25 2.31 13.20 -9.16
CA THR A 25 2.49 12.39 -7.94
C THR A 25 1.17 11.83 -7.43
N TYR A 26 0.13 12.65 -7.34
CA TYR A 26 -1.20 12.21 -6.88
C TYR A 26 -1.78 11.14 -7.80
N THR A 27 -1.68 11.34 -9.11
CA THR A 27 -2.16 10.39 -10.10
C THR A 27 -1.42 9.06 -10.01
N MET A 28 -0.08 9.09 -9.95
CA MET A 28 0.74 7.88 -10.01
C MET A 28 0.74 7.11 -8.69
N ALA A 29 0.89 7.79 -7.56
CA ALA A 29 0.98 7.16 -6.24
C ALA A 29 -0.40 6.84 -5.64
N GLY A 30 -1.42 7.66 -5.96
CA GLY A 30 -2.78 7.49 -5.45
C GLY A 30 -3.64 6.63 -6.38
N LEU A 31 -3.93 7.16 -7.58
CA LEU A 31 -4.94 6.58 -8.47
C LEU A 31 -4.42 5.37 -9.27
N ALA A 32 -3.19 5.44 -9.75
CA ALA A 32 -2.57 4.42 -10.61
C ALA A 32 -1.55 3.55 -9.87
N ARG A 33 -1.67 3.46 -8.53
CA ARG A 33 -0.71 2.77 -7.66
C ARG A 33 -0.36 1.36 -8.16
N GLU A 34 -1.37 0.55 -8.46
CA GLU A 34 -1.18 -0.84 -8.89
C GLU A 34 -0.45 -0.95 -10.23
N GLN A 35 -0.76 -0.06 -11.17
CA GLN A 35 -0.11 -0.01 -12.48
C GLN A 35 1.36 0.40 -12.34
N VAL A 36 1.64 1.38 -11.48
CA VAL A 36 3.01 1.77 -11.15
C VAL A 36 3.74 0.61 -10.49
N CYS A 37 3.19 0.00 -9.43
CA CYS A 37 3.85 -1.11 -8.73
C CYS A 37 4.17 -2.30 -9.64
N THR A 38 3.28 -2.62 -10.58
CA THR A 38 3.42 -3.80 -11.45
C THR A 38 4.33 -3.55 -12.65
N HIS A 39 4.22 -2.38 -13.29
CA HIS A 39 4.84 -2.12 -14.59
C HIS A 39 5.99 -1.10 -14.57
N MET A 40 6.00 -0.18 -13.60
CA MET A 40 6.96 0.93 -13.58
C MET A 40 7.92 0.86 -12.39
N CYS A 41 7.46 0.33 -11.26
CA CYS A 41 8.23 0.22 -10.05
C CYS A 41 9.31 -0.83 -10.30
N PRO A 42 10.58 -0.41 -10.24
CA PRO A 42 11.64 -1.29 -10.69
C PRO A 42 11.95 -2.33 -9.58
N TYR A 43 11.53 -2.04 -8.33
CA TYR A 43 11.61 -2.95 -7.18
C TYR A 43 11.01 -4.34 -7.45
N SER A 44 9.86 -4.45 -8.11
CA SER A 44 9.24 -5.77 -8.37
C SER A 44 10.14 -6.70 -9.20
N ARG A 45 11.02 -6.13 -10.04
CA ARG A 45 11.95 -6.85 -10.90
C ARG A 45 13.27 -7.14 -10.20
N PHE A 46 13.72 -6.27 -9.31
CA PHE A 46 14.96 -6.45 -8.55
C PHE A 46 14.76 -7.31 -7.30
N GLN A 47 13.53 -7.34 -6.79
CA GLN A 47 13.19 -8.06 -5.57
C GLN A 47 13.56 -9.54 -5.69
N SER A 48 13.33 -10.17 -6.84
CA SER A 48 13.73 -11.58 -7.07
C SER A 48 15.25 -11.79 -7.09
N ALA A 49 16.05 -10.78 -7.44
CA ALA A 49 17.51 -10.87 -7.38
C ALA A 49 18.06 -10.70 -5.96
N MET A 50 17.28 -10.11 -5.05
CA MET A 50 17.63 -9.98 -3.63
C MET A 50 17.30 -11.24 -2.80
N PHE A 51 16.48 -12.15 -3.34
CA PHE A 51 16.19 -13.42 -2.68
C PHE A 51 17.31 -14.44 -2.97
N ASP A 52 17.91 -14.97 -1.91
CA ASP A 52 18.80 -16.11 -1.97
C ASP A 52 18.14 -17.38 -1.38
N LYS A 53 18.89 -18.47 -1.27
CA LYS A 53 18.38 -19.75 -0.72
C LYS A 53 18.09 -19.69 0.78
N ASP A 54 18.69 -18.75 1.49
CA ASP A 54 18.58 -18.59 2.94
C ASP A 54 17.52 -17.55 3.32
N THR A 55 16.96 -16.84 2.34
CA THR A 55 15.95 -15.82 2.54
C THR A 55 14.59 -16.45 2.82
N LEU A 56 14.05 -16.20 4.02
CA LEU A 56 12.72 -16.66 4.41
C LEU A 56 11.63 -15.81 3.74
N ILE A 57 10.75 -16.45 2.97
CA ILE A 57 9.57 -15.82 2.39
C ILE A 57 8.43 -15.89 3.40
N VAL A 58 7.99 -14.74 3.90
CA VAL A 58 6.81 -14.66 4.76
C VAL A 58 5.56 -14.86 3.88
N ALA A 59 4.96 -16.04 3.97
CA ALA A 59 3.71 -16.37 3.31
C ALA A 59 2.54 -16.32 4.31
N TYR A 60 1.34 -16.11 3.78
CA TYR A 60 0.12 -16.20 4.57
C TYR A 60 -0.09 -17.65 5.03
N ASP A 61 -0.33 -17.86 6.32
CA ASP A 61 -0.73 -19.14 6.89
C ASP A 61 -2.27 -19.23 6.89
N PRO A 62 -2.88 -20.05 6.02
CA PRO A 62 -4.33 -20.16 5.92
C PRO A 62 -4.96 -20.69 7.21
N LYS A 63 -4.29 -21.59 7.95
CA LYS A 63 -4.82 -22.14 9.19
C LYS A 63 -4.87 -21.09 10.29
N ARG A 64 -3.85 -20.23 10.36
CA ARG A 64 -3.81 -19.12 11.32
C ARG A 64 -4.75 -17.98 10.94
N GLY A 65 -4.93 -17.75 9.65
CA GLY A 65 -5.66 -16.59 9.14
C GLY A 65 -7.16 -16.83 8.95
N GLU A 66 -7.53 -18.00 8.42
CA GLU A 66 -8.91 -18.36 8.08
C GLU A 66 -9.48 -19.50 8.95
N GLY A 67 -8.69 -20.10 9.83
CA GLY A 67 -9.16 -21.20 10.67
C GLY A 67 -9.54 -22.45 9.87
N GLU A 68 -10.44 -23.26 10.42
CA GLU A 68 -10.95 -24.48 9.78
C GLU A 68 -12.18 -24.21 8.90
N THR A 69 -12.91 -23.14 9.20
CA THR A 69 -14.15 -22.78 8.51
C THR A 69 -13.95 -21.81 7.34
N GLY A 70 -12.70 -21.42 7.07
CA GLY A 70 -12.35 -20.47 6.03
C GLY A 70 -12.64 -19.02 6.45
N ARG A 71 -12.54 -18.07 5.52
CA ARG A 71 -12.80 -16.64 5.78
C ARG A 71 -14.24 -16.38 6.26
N SER A 72 -14.47 -16.47 7.56
CA SER A 72 -15.78 -16.21 8.15
C SER A 72 -16.02 -14.71 8.36
N SER A 73 -17.30 -14.31 8.32
CA SER A 73 -17.67 -12.91 8.55
C SER A 73 -17.66 -12.58 10.06
N ILE A 74 -17.13 -11.42 10.42
CA ILE A 74 -17.12 -10.95 11.81
C ILE A 74 -18.56 -10.67 12.25
N THR A 75 -19.16 -11.61 12.96
CA THR A 75 -20.48 -11.45 13.60
C THR A 75 -20.31 -11.02 15.05
N LYS A 76 -21.39 -10.56 15.68
CA LYS A 76 -21.37 -10.17 17.12
C LYS A 76 -20.90 -11.30 18.03
N ALA A 77 -21.06 -12.55 17.60
CA ALA A 77 -20.63 -13.75 18.31
C ALA A 77 -19.10 -14.00 18.25
N LEU A 78 -18.38 -13.36 17.32
CA LEU A 78 -16.95 -13.62 17.03
C LEU A 78 -16.04 -12.45 17.45
N LYS A 79 -16.42 -11.72 18.51
CA LYS A 79 -15.66 -10.54 18.95
C LYS A 79 -14.41 -10.92 19.72
N SER A 80 -14.51 -11.85 20.66
CA SER A 80 -13.34 -12.31 21.41
C SER A 80 -12.49 -13.27 20.58
N ARG A 81 -11.23 -13.45 20.98
CA ARG A 81 -10.32 -14.39 20.32
C ARG A 81 -10.70 -15.85 20.66
N GLU A 82 -11.12 -16.08 21.89
CA GLU A 82 -11.58 -17.41 22.36
C GLU A 82 -12.82 -17.85 21.58
N GLN A 83 -13.80 -16.97 21.39
CA GLN A 83 -15.01 -17.26 20.61
C GLN A 83 -14.70 -17.64 19.15
N ARG A 84 -13.68 -17.02 18.56
CA ARG A 84 -13.21 -17.35 17.20
C ARG A 84 -12.55 -18.72 17.16
N GLN A 85 -11.69 -19.01 18.12
CA GLN A 85 -11.04 -20.32 18.25
C GLN A 85 -12.04 -21.46 18.49
N GLU A 86 -13.04 -21.26 19.33
CA GLU A 86 -14.12 -22.24 19.58
C GLU A 86 -14.98 -22.48 18.33
N ALA A 87 -15.22 -21.44 17.54
CA ALA A 87 -15.95 -21.54 16.29
C ALA A 87 -15.11 -22.10 15.12
N GLY A 88 -13.82 -22.36 15.33
CA GLY A 88 -12.91 -22.80 14.26
C GLY A 88 -12.68 -21.72 13.19
N VAL A 89 -12.72 -20.45 13.59
CA VAL A 89 -12.53 -19.23 12.78
C VAL A 89 -11.22 -18.55 13.13
#